data_AF-A0A352NLY8-F1
#
_entry.id   AF-A0A352NLY8-F1
#
_cell.length_a   1.000
_cell.length_b   1.000
_cell.length_c   1.000
_cell.angle_alpha   90.00
_cell.angle_beta   90.00
_cell.angle_gamma   90.00
#
_symmetry.space_group_name_H-M   'P 1'
#
loop_
_entity.id
_entity.type
_entity.pdbx_description
1 polymer ?
#
loop_
_entity_poly.entity_id
_entity_poly.type
_entity_poly.pdbx_seq_one_letter_code
_entity_poly.pdbx_strand_id
1 'polypeptide(L)'
;MLLDQNRTPLFEAVKYHVKRNSVPLQIPGHKHGHGLSEYRDFVGENVLRMDLNQTRGIDLIWDPTRVILESEALLAEAFGASDAYFLINGTTSGVQTMIMSACKPGAQIILPRNAHKSIFNGLILSGAEPVYVQPEIDQNLGIVLGITESNLASAIQKNPGASAVLTINPSYYGITGHLNQIVEVVHQHGMPVLVDEAHGTHMHFHQGFPVSAMQAGADMSAASLHKTGGSMTQSSVLLLNKSDYFNASYVRQVLNLTYSSSPSYVLLCSMDVARKQLATRGEEILGRLLEMLNWAREEINGIEGMFAPTCQYFANNGPFYLDETKLLVNVQQLGLTGYEVEELLARDYNILIELADMYNILAITGLGEQRKYLEAFIHALADISRHAQGRRINKIQSIRFNPVVTMPPREAFYRNKKPVALEQSAGEVSGEMIMVYPPGIPLVSMGEIITSDIIDYIKKLKEEKCTLQGTADPRIEYVMVIK
;
A
#
# COMPACT_ATOMS: atom_id res chain seq x y z
N MET A 1 -4.71 -30.43 12.27
CA MET A 1 -4.94 -29.80 13.59
C MET A 1 -4.75 -28.31 13.37
N LEU A 2 -5.64 -27.49 13.92
CA LEU A 2 -5.43 -26.04 13.94
C LEU A 2 -4.16 -25.72 14.75
N LEU A 3 -3.34 -24.80 14.27
CA LEU A 3 -2.14 -24.35 14.98
C LEU A 3 -2.54 -23.45 16.17
N ASP A 4 -1.71 -23.41 17.21
CA ASP A 4 -1.96 -22.54 18.36
C ASP A 4 -1.54 -21.10 18.06
N GLN A 5 -2.52 -20.26 17.70
CA GLN A 5 -2.32 -18.85 17.39
C GLN A 5 -1.80 -18.00 18.57
N ASN A 6 -1.80 -18.53 19.81
CA ASN A 6 -1.21 -17.84 20.97
C ASN A 6 0.31 -17.89 21.02
N ARG A 7 0.96 -18.74 20.22
CA ARG A 7 2.41 -18.85 20.20
C ARG A 7 3.04 -17.76 19.34
N THR A 8 4.26 -17.37 19.65
CA THR A 8 5.10 -16.54 18.77
C THR A 8 6.48 -17.20 18.67
N PRO A 9 6.63 -18.27 17.87
CA PRO A 9 7.83 -19.10 17.87
C PRO A 9 9.13 -18.30 17.67
N LEU A 10 9.15 -17.40 16.69
CA LEU A 10 10.31 -16.57 16.42
C LEU A 10 10.59 -15.60 17.56
N PHE A 11 9.57 -14.88 18.04
CA PHE A 11 9.78 -13.93 19.13
C PHE A 11 10.16 -14.63 20.46
N GLU A 12 9.65 -15.83 20.71
CA GLU A 12 10.04 -16.67 21.85
C GLU A 12 11.50 -17.08 21.78
N ALA A 13 11.95 -17.52 20.59
CA ALA A 13 13.35 -17.85 20.35
C ALA A 13 14.26 -16.62 20.56
N VAL A 14 13.91 -15.46 20.00
CA VAL A 14 14.69 -14.22 20.19
C VAL A 14 14.72 -13.81 21.67
N LYS A 15 13.58 -13.83 22.39
CA LYS A 15 13.55 -13.58 23.85
C LYS A 15 14.47 -14.53 24.61
N TYR A 16 14.52 -15.80 24.21
CA TYR A 16 15.41 -16.78 24.81
C TYR A 16 16.89 -16.41 24.62
N HIS A 17 17.28 -15.97 23.41
CA HIS A 17 18.63 -15.49 23.13
C HIS A 17 19.01 -14.25 23.94
N VAL A 18 18.10 -13.27 24.01
CA VAL A 18 18.27 -12.08 24.86
C VAL A 18 18.48 -12.49 26.33
N LYS A 19 17.70 -13.43 26.85
CA LYS A 19 17.87 -13.90 28.24
C LYS A 19 19.20 -14.64 28.48
N ARG A 20 19.70 -15.39 27.51
CA ARG A 20 20.95 -16.14 27.63
C ARG A 20 22.21 -15.27 27.75
N ASN A 21 22.16 -14.02 27.29
CA ASN A 21 23.25 -13.06 27.37
C ASN A 21 24.62 -13.64 26.93
N SER A 22 24.64 -14.29 25.76
CA SER A 22 25.87 -14.88 25.22
C SER A 22 26.91 -13.81 24.87
N VAL A 23 28.20 -14.16 24.92
CA VAL A 23 29.27 -13.23 24.54
C VAL A 23 29.16 -12.88 23.05
N PRO A 24 29.02 -11.59 22.66
CA PRO A 24 28.70 -11.19 21.28
C PRO A 24 29.94 -11.14 20.38
N LEU A 25 30.58 -12.27 20.11
CA LEU A 25 31.71 -12.33 19.17
C LEU A 25 31.25 -12.43 17.68
N GLN A 26 29.94 -12.48 17.43
CA GLN A 26 29.33 -12.46 16.09
C GLN A 26 28.96 -11.03 15.65
N ILE A 27 28.58 -10.86 14.38
CA ILE A 27 27.86 -9.66 13.94
C ILE A 27 26.46 -9.63 14.57
N PRO A 28 25.86 -8.44 14.83
CA PRO A 28 26.26 -7.11 14.38
C PRO A 28 27.41 -6.46 15.16
N GLY A 29 28.08 -5.48 14.54
CA GLY A 29 29.28 -4.83 15.08
C GLY A 29 29.06 -3.97 16.33
N HIS A 30 27.83 -3.51 16.60
CA HIS A 30 27.53 -2.70 17.79
C HIS A 30 27.58 -3.48 19.11
N LYS A 31 27.68 -4.82 19.05
CA LYS A 31 27.84 -5.71 20.22
C LYS A 31 26.82 -5.45 21.32
N HIS A 32 25.55 -5.77 21.08
CA HIS A 32 24.46 -5.49 22.02
C HIS A 32 24.27 -3.99 22.38
N GLY A 33 24.86 -3.09 21.60
CA GLY A 33 24.73 -1.64 21.76
C GLY A 33 25.91 -1.01 22.50
N HIS A 34 26.93 -1.78 22.90
CA HIS A 34 28.16 -1.23 23.50
C HIS A 34 28.88 -0.24 22.58
N GLY A 35 28.86 -0.50 21.27
CA GLY A 35 29.41 0.42 20.26
C GLY A 35 28.50 1.60 19.90
N LEU A 36 27.29 1.67 20.46
CA LEU A 36 26.25 2.66 20.16
C LEU A 36 25.56 3.13 21.45
N SER A 37 26.33 3.57 22.45
CA SER A 37 25.80 3.87 23.79
C SER A 37 24.69 4.93 23.76
N GLU A 38 24.90 6.04 23.06
CA GLU A 38 23.89 7.12 22.94
C GLU A 38 22.57 6.60 22.35
N TYR A 39 22.65 5.81 21.26
CA TYR A 39 21.47 5.23 20.64
C TYR A 39 20.77 4.22 21.55
N ARG A 40 21.55 3.34 22.20
CA ARG A 40 21.04 2.33 23.14
C ARG A 40 20.30 2.98 24.31
N ASP A 41 20.82 4.08 24.84
CA ASP A 41 20.22 4.78 25.97
C ASP A 41 18.89 5.44 25.58
N PHE A 42 18.73 5.83 24.31
CA PHE A 42 17.47 6.37 23.79
C PHE A 42 16.44 5.29 23.44
N VAL A 43 16.80 4.26 22.66
CA VAL A 43 15.84 3.24 22.17
C VAL A 43 15.62 2.07 23.13
N GLY A 44 16.54 1.86 24.07
CA GLY A 44 16.51 0.77 25.03
C GLY A 44 17.33 -0.46 24.62
N GLU A 45 17.96 -1.08 25.60
CA GLU A 45 18.89 -2.20 25.44
C GLU A 45 18.29 -3.42 24.72
N ASN A 46 17.02 -3.75 24.98
CA ASN A 46 16.38 -4.92 24.40
C ASN A 46 16.31 -4.86 22.87
N VAL A 47 16.11 -3.68 22.27
CA VAL A 47 16.07 -3.54 20.80
C VAL A 47 17.41 -3.96 20.20
N LEU A 48 18.51 -3.49 20.78
CA LEU A 48 19.87 -3.81 20.32
C LEU A 48 20.26 -5.26 20.61
N ARG A 49 19.66 -5.90 21.62
CA ARG A 49 19.89 -7.33 21.91
C ARG A 49 19.05 -8.25 21.04
N MET A 50 17.93 -7.75 20.50
CA MET A 50 17.11 -8.43 19.50
C MET A 50 17.72 -8.35 18.09
N ASP A 51 18.63 -7.40 17.84
CA ASP A 51 19.36 -7.31 16.57
C ASP A 51 20.41 -8.43 16.49
N LEU A 52 19.95 -9.60 16.06
CA LEU A 52 20.72 -10.82 15.94
C LEU A 52 21.09 -11.08 14.49
N ASN A 53 22.06 -11.95 14.28
CA ASN A 53 22.28 -12.60 12.99
C ASN A 53 21.97 -14.11 13.11
N GLN A 54 22.17 -14.88 12.05
CA GLN A 54 22.07 -16.34 12.10
C GLN A 54 22.82 -16.90 13.30
N THR A 55 22.09 -17.51 14.22
CA THR A 55 22.62 -18.07 15.45
C THR A 55 21.87 -19.33 15.85
N ARG A 56 22.45 -20.14 16.72
CA ARG A 56 21.92 -21.47 17.04
C ARG A 56 20.54 -21.37 17.70
N GLY A 57 19.50 -21.84 17.03
CA GLY A 57 18.13 -21.85 17.54
C GLY A 57 17.20 -20.87 16.83
N ILE A 58 17.76 -20.04 15.95
CA ILE A 58 17.04 -19.15 15.04
C ILE A 58 17.48 -19.50 13.61
N ASP A 59 16.53 -19.64 12.69
CA ASP A 59 16.75 -19.94 11.27
C ASP A 59 16.74 -18.68 10.40
N LEU A 60 16.90 -18.83 9.08
CA LEU A 60 17.07 -17.75 8.11
C LEU A 60 15.80 -17.54 7.29
N ILE A 61 15.45 -16.29 6.99
CA ILE A 61 14.20 -15.96 6.28
C ILE A 61 14.13 -16.50 4.83
N TRP A 62 15.28 -16.63 4.16
CA TRP A 62 15.36 -17.14 2.78
C TRP A 62 15.42 -18.68 2.69
N ASP A 63 15.65 -19.35 3.83
CA ASP A 63 15.69 -20.81 3.96
C ASP A 63 15.20 -21.24 5.36
N PRO A 64 13.90 -21.02 5.66
CA PRO A 64 13.36 -21.28 6.98
C PRO A 64 13.17 -22.79 7.19
N THR A 65 13.59 -23.30 8.34
CA THR A 65 13.56 -24.74 8.67
C THR A 65 12.98 -25.02 10.05
N ARG A 66 12.74 -23.99 10.87
CA ARG A 66 12.39 -24.07 12.29
C ARG A 66 11.44 -22.94 12.69
N VAL A 67 11.93 -21.93 13.41
CA VAL A 67 11.08 -20.96 14.12
C VAL A 67 10.43 -19.96 13.17
N ILE A 68 11.13 -19.55 12.11
CA ILE A 68 10.54 -18.74 11.04
C ILE A 68 9.52 -19.59 10.26
N LEU A 69 9.86 -20.84 9.93
CA LEU A 69 8.93 -21.74 9.21
C LEU A 69 7.63 -21.95 9.99
N GLU A 70 7.73 -22.15 11.31
CA GLU A 70 6.58 -22.29 12.19
C GLU A 70 5.77 -20.99 12.31
N SER A 71 6.43 -19.84 12.44
CA SER A 71 5.78 -18.53 12.46
C SER A 71 5.11 -18.18 11.12
N GLU A 72 5.70 -18.57 9.99
CA GLU A 72 5.11 -18.43 8.65
C GLU A 72 3.89 -19.36 8.47
N ALA A 73 3.92 -20.58 9.00
CA ALA A 73 2.75 -21.46 9.00
C ALA A 73 1.60 -20.91 9.85
N LEU A 74 1.91 -20.35 11.04
CA LEU A 74 0.92 -19.65 11.87
C LEU A 74 0.34 -18.43 11.15
N LEU A 75 1.17 -17.69 10.41
CA LEU A 75 0.75 -16.56 9.60
C LEU A 75 -0.18 -17.00 8.46
N ALA A 76 0.17 -18.06 7.73
CA ALA A 76 -0.66 -18.60 6.65
C ALA A 76 -2.04 -18.98 7.17
N GLU A 77 -2.11 -19.72 8.29
CA GLU A 77 -3.38 -20.10 8.91
C GLU A 77 -4.18 -18.87 9.37
N ALA A 78 -3.53 -17.87 9.96
CA ALA A 78 -4.19 -16.65 10.43
C ALA A 78 -4.83 -15.82 9.31
N PHE A 79 -4.29 -15.88 8.10
CA PHE A 79 -4.81 -15.18 6.91
C PHE A 79 -5.63 -16.07 5.98
N GLY A 80 -5.89 -17.33 6.35
CA GLY A 80 -6.58 -18.29 5.50
C GLY A 80 -5.84 -18.61 4.20
N ALA A 81 -4.52 -18.46 4.18
CA ALA A 81 -3.64 -18.75 3.04
C ALA A 81 -3.12 -20.19 3.09
N SER A 82 -2.66 -20.70 1.95
CA SER A 82 -1.91 -21.97 1.88
C SER A 82 -0.50 -21.79 2.45
N ASP A 83 0.17 -20.73 2.01
CA ASP A 83 1.55 -20.41 2.37
C ASP A 83 1.66 -18.91 2.64
N ALA A 84 2.54 -18.53 3.54
CA ALA A 84 2.81 -17.13 3.85
C ALA A 84 4.30 -16.90 4.10
N TYR A 85 4.74 -15.67 3.81
CA TYR A 85 6.14 -15.29 3.81
C TYR A 85 6.28 -13.95 4.53
N PHE A 86 7.19 -13.86 5.48
CA PHE A 86 7.54 -12.57 6.08
C PHE A 86 8.36 -11.72 5.10
N LEU A 87 8.09 -10.42 5.06
CA LEU A 87 8.81 -9.44 4.25
C LEU A 87 9.34 -8.31 5.14
N ILE A 88 10.61 -7.97 4.98
CA ILE A 88 11.27 -6.86 5.71
C ILE A 88 11.66 -5.69 4.80
N ASN A 89 11.43 -5.82 3.50
CA ASN A 89 11.68 -4.79 2.49
C ASN A 89 10.37 -4.14 2.00
N GLY A 90 9.36 -4.12 2.88
CA GLY A 90 8.02 -3.64 2.61
C GLY A 90 7.25 -4.46 1.59
N THR A 91 5.98 -4.11 1.42
CA THR A 91 5.07 -4.69 0.41
C THR A 91 5.56 -4.47 -1.01
N THR A 92 6.47 -3.50 -1.21
CA THR A 92 7.19 -3.32 -2.47
C THR A 92 7.88 -4.61 -2.92
N SER A 93 8.58 -5.29 -2.01
CA SER A 93 9.23 -6.58 -2.32
C SER A 93 8.23 -7.70 -2.63
N GLY A 94 7.07 -7.70 -1.95
CA GLY A 94 5.98 -8.64 -2.20
C GLY A 94 5.37 -8.44 -3.60
N VAL A 95 5.03 -7.20 -3.96
CA VAL A 95 4.50 -6.86 -5.30
C VAL A 95 5.50 -7.21 -6.40
N GLN A 96 6.78 -6.88 -6.22
CA GLN A 96 7.83 -7.27 -7.17
C GLN A 96 7.90 -8.78 -7.34
N THR A 97 7.85 -9.53 -6.22
CA THR A 97 7.85 -11.00 -6.24
C THR A 97 6.63 -11.55 -6.96
N MET A 98 5.44 -11.02 -6.71
CA MET A 98 4.21 -11.46 -7.39
C MET A 98 4.36 -11.32 -8.91
N ILE A 99 4.80 -10.16 -9.39
CA ILE A 99 4.98 -9.89 -10.82
C ILE A 99 6.09 -10.77 -11.41
N MET A 100 7.24 -10.88 -10.74
CA MET A 100 8.37 -11.71 -11.21
C MET A 100 8.07 -13.21 -11.19
N SER A 101 7.14 -13.66 -10.33
CA SER A 101 6.70 -15.05 -10.28
C SER A 101 5.70 -15.37 -11.39
N ALA A 102 4.83 -14.41 -11.75
CA ALA A 102 3.80 -14.59 -12.76
C ALA A 102 4.27 -14.28 -14.19
N CYS A 103 5.21 -13.35 -14.35
CA CYS A 103 5.58 -12.80 -15.66
C CYS A 103 7.04 -13.08 -16.01
N LYS A 104 7.25 -13.48 -17.27
CA LYS A 104 8.56 -13.53 -17.93
C LYS A 104 8.81 -12.22 -18.69
N PRO A 105 10.05 -11.91 -19.08
CA PRO A 105 10.32 -10.76 -19.95
C PRO A 105 9.47 -10.79 -21.23
N GLY A 106 8.79 -9.68 -21.55
CA GLY A 106 7.87 -9.55 -22.68
C GLY A 106 6.46 -10.11 -22.45
N ALA A 107 6.19 -10.71 -21.29
CA ALA A 107 4.85 -11.17 -20.95
C ALA A 107 3.94 -9.99 -20.60
N GLN A 108 2.69 -10.02 -21.08
CA GLN A 108 1.70 -9.01 -20.74
C GLN A 108 1.10 -9.26 -19.36
N ILE A 109 0.84 -8.19 -18.60
CA ILE A 109 0.13 -8.22 -17.32
C ILE A 109 -0.95 -7.14 -17.31
N ILE A 110 -2.18 -7.52 -16.99
CA ILE A 110 -3.31 -6.58 -16.92
C ILE A 110 -3.34 -5.98 -15.52
N LEU A 111 -3.38 -4.66 -15.41
CA LEU A 111 -3.34 -3.98 -14.11
C LEU A 111 -4.03 -2.61 -14.14
N PRO A 112 -4.51 -2.10 -12.99
CA PRO A 112 -5.20 -0.82 -12.95
C PRO A 112 -4.24 0.36 -13.15
N ARG A 113 -4.70 1.42 -13.81
CA ARG A 113 -3.86 2.60 -14.12
C ARG A 113 -3.36 3.33 -12.88
N ASN A 114 -4.13 3.33 -11.79
CA ASN A 114 -3.77 3.93 -10.50
C ASN A 114 -2.82 3.06 -9.65
N ALA A 115 -1.95 2.29 -10.31
CA ALA A 115 -0.96 1.46 -9.66
C ALA A 115 0.08 2.28 -8.88
N HIS A 116 0.49 1.76 -7.72
CA HIS A 116 1.57 2.34 -6.94
C HIS A 116 2.93 2.13 -7.64
N LYS A 117 3.90 3.03 -7.41
CA LYS A 117 5.26 2.97 -8.01
C LYS A 117 5.95 1.62 -7.88
N SER A 118 5.66 0.82 -6.85
CA SER A 118 6.24 -0.52 -6.67
C SER A 118 5.86 -1.49 -7.78
N ILE A 119 4.66 -1.37 -8.34
CA ILE A 119 4.20 -2.17 -9.49
C ILE A 119 5.07 -1.84 -10.70
N PHE A 120 5.27 -0.55 -11.00
CA PHE A 120 6.14 -0.12 -12.09
C PHE A 120 7.59 -0.58 -11.92
N ASN A 121 8.12 -0.52 -10.69
CA ASN A 121 9.43 -1.11 -10.40
C ASN A 121 9.45 -2.63 -10.67
N GLY A 122 8.38 -3.34 -10.33
CA GLY A 122 8.21 -4.75 -10.67
C GLY A 122 8.17 -5.01 -12.18
N LEU A 123 7.52 -4.15 -12.98
CA LEU A 123 7.53 -4.23 -14.44
C LEU A 123 8.94 -4.04 -15.01
N ILE A 124 9.72 -3.11 -14.47
CA ILE A 124 11.12 -2.90 -14.89
C ILE A 124 11.98 -4.12 -14.58
N LEU A 125 11.86 -4.67 -13.37
CA LEU A 125 12.65 -5.82 -12.92
C LEU A 125 12.31 -7.11 -13.68
N SER A 126 11.01 -7.39 -13.84
CA SER A 126 10.53 -8.58 -14.56
C SER A 126 10.67 -8.45 -16.08
N GLY A 127 10.60 -7.24 -16.62
CA GLY A 127 10.41 -7.01 -18.05
C GLY A 127 8.98 -7.29 -18.53
N ALA A 128 8.00 -7.37 -17.63
CA ALA A 128 6.60 -7.51 -17.99
C ALA A 128 6.05 -6.22 -18.63
N GLU A 129 5.10 -6.39 -19.54
CA GLU A 129 4.49 -5.31 -20.32
C GLU A 129 3.09 -5.00 -19.78
N PRO A 130 2.81 -3.76 -19.33
CA PRO A 130 1.52 -3.45 -18.73
C PRO A 130 0.42 -3.30 -19.78
N VAL A 131 -0.75 -3.85 -19.46
CA VAL A 131 -2.03 -3.55 -20.10
C VAL A 131 -2.90 -2.84 -19.07
N TYR A 132 -3.08 -1.53 -19.24
CA TYR A 132 -3.79 -0.72 -18.24
C TYR A 132 -5.31 -0.84 -18.35
N VAL A 133 -5.95 -0.95 -17.19
CA VAL A 133 -7.39 -0.81 -17.01
C VAL A 133 -7.67 0.50 -16.29
N GLN A 134 -8.54 1.33 -16.85
CA GLN A 134 -8.91 2.60 -16.21
C GLN A 134 -9.87 2.33 -15.04
N PRO A 135 -9.56 2.81 -13.82
CA PRO A 135 -10.47 2.73 -12.70
C PRO A 135 -11.62 3.74 -12.84
N GLU A 136 -12.71 3.48 -12.13
CA GLU A 136 -13.78 4.46 -11.97
C GLU A 136 -13.38 5.59 -11.01
N ILE A 137 -14.08 6.71 -11.12
CA ILE A 137 -13.80 7.93 -10.35
C ILE A 137 -15.10 8.46 -9.79
N ASP A 138 -15.12 8.78 -8.50
CA ASP A 138 -16.20 9.52 -7.90
C ASP A 138 -16.05 11.01 -8.25
N GLN A 139 -17.02 11.57 -8.97
CA GLN A 139 -16.95 12.96 -9.41
C GLN A 139 -17.32 13.97 -8.33
N ASN A 140 -17.95 13.53 -7.24
CA ASN A 140 -18.33 14.38 -6.12
C ASN A 140 -17.17 14.51 -5.14
N LEU A 141 -16.56 13.39 -4.78
CA LEU A 141 -15.39 13.33 -3.90
C LEU A 141 -14.09 13.61 -4.66
N GLY A 142 -14.05 13.41 -5.97
CA GLY A 142 -12.84 13.59 -6.79
C GLY A 142 -11.78 12.49 -6.58
N ILE A 143 -12.16 11.35 -6.01
CA ILE A 143 -11.25 10.25 -5.68
C ILE A 143 -11.35 9.11 -6.70
N VAL A 144 -10.25 8.38 -6.84
CA VAL A 144 -10.22 7.13 -7.61
C VAL A 144 -10.89 6.02 -6.81
N LEU A 145 -11.85 5.34 -7.44
CA LEU A 145 -12.53 4.17 -6.90
C LEU A 145 -11.70 2.92 -7.20
N GLY A 146 -12.26 1.97 -7.94
CA GLY A 146 -11.57 0.76 -8.39
C GLY A 146 -11.92 0.40 -9.83
N ILE A 147 -11.34 -0.70 -10.30
CA ILE A 147 -11.76 -1.31 -11.56
C ILE A 147 -13.07 -2.08 -11.35
N THR A 148 -13.94 -2.06 -12.35
CA THR A 148 -15.15 -2.90 -12.36
C THR A 148 -14.92 -4.19 -13.14
N GLU A 149 -15.77 -5.18 -12.89
CA GLU A 149 -15.81 -6.43 -13.67
C GLU A 149 -15.89 -6.15 -15.18
N SER A 150 -16.73 -5.19 -15.58
CA SER A 150 -16.95 -4.86 -17.00
C SER A 150 -15.70 -4.32 -17.68
N ASN A 151 -14.97 -3.41 -17.03
CA ASN A 151 -13.73 -2.84 -17.58
C ASN A 151 -12.65 -3.93 -17.68
N LEU A 152 -12.58 -4.80 -16.66
CA LEU A 152 -11.60 -5.87 -16.60
C LEU A 152 -11.88 -6.96 -17.64
N ALA A 153 -13.13 -7.40 -17.78
CA ALA A 153 -13.54 -8.39 -18.78
C ALA A 153 -13.19 -7.93 -20.21
N SER A 154 -13.41 -6.65 -20.53
CA SER A 154 -13.01 -6.09 -21.82
C SER A 154 -11.49 -6.12 -22.04
N ALA A 155 -10.70 -5.85 -21.00
CA ALA A 155 -9.25 -5.90 -21.07
C ALA A 155 -8.74 -7.34 -21.28
N ILE A 156 -9.32 -8.31 -20.57
CA ILE A 156 -8.99 -9.74 -20.71
C ILE A 156 -9.32 -10.25 -22.11
N GLN A 157 -10.50 -9.94 -22.64
CA GLN A 157 -10.91 -10.36 -23.99
C GLN A 157 -9.99 -9.83 -25.08
N LYS A 158 -9.46 -8.60 -24.92
CA LYS A 158 -8.50 -8.01 -25.86
C LYS A 158 -7.09 -8.57 -25.70
N ASN A 159 -6.77 -9.19 -24.56
CA ASN A 159 -5.43 -9.66 -24.22
C ASN A 159 -5.49 -11.09 -23.64
N PRO A 160 -6.03 -12.09 -24.37
CA PRO A 160 -6.23 -13.44 -23.84
C PRO A 160 -4.91 -14.18 -23.52
N GLY A 161 -3.77 -13.66 -23.99
CA GLY A 161 -2.44 -14.19 -23.68
C GLY A 161 -1.73 -13.53 -22.50
N ALA A 162 -2.40 -12.63 -21.76
CA ALA A 162 -1.81 -12.03 -20.56
C ALA A 162 -1.49 -13.11 -19.52
N SER A 163 -0.35 -12.98 -18.84
CA SER A 163 0.13 -13.98 -17.88
C SER A 163 -0.51 -13.86 -16.50
N ALA A 164 -1.06 -12.69 -16.16
CA ALA A 164 -1.76 -12.45 -14.91
C ALA A 164 -2.63 -11.19 -14.99
N VAL A 165 -3.56 -11.10 -14.05
CA VAL A 165 -4.24 -9.86 -13.67
C VAL A 165 -3.74 -9.43 -12.30
N LEU A 166 -3.32 -8.17 -12.16
CA LEU A 166 -3.00 -7.55 -10.88
C LEU A 166 -4.09 -6.54 -10.51
N THR A 167 -4.62 -6.63 -9.30
CA THR A 167 -5.62 -5.69 -8.78
C THR A 167 -5.16 -5.07 -7.46
N ILE A 168 -5.86 -4.03 -7.01
CA ILE A 168 -5.56 -3.30 -5.76
C ILE A 168 -6.78 -3.45 -4.84
N ASN A 169 -6.55 -3.87 -3.60
CA ASN A 169 -7.63 -4.09 -2.62
C ASN A 169 -7.18 -3.79 -1.19
N PRO A 170 -7.63 -2.71 -0.53
CA PRO A 170 -8.33 -1.56 -1.08
C PRO A 170 -7.39 -0.58 -1.79
N SER A 171 -7.98 0.39 -2.48
CA SER A 171 -7.31 1.62 -2.87
C SER A 171 -6.84 2.40 -1.63
N TYR A 172 -6.01 3.43 -1.84
CA TYR A 172 -5.52 4.27 -0.75
C TYR A 172 -6.65 4.93 0.06
N TYR A 173 -7.73 5.31 -0.63
CA TYR A 173 -8.95 5.90 -0.04
C TYR A 173 -9.87 4.88 0.62
N GLY A 174 -9.49 3.60 0.65
CA GLY A 174 -10.29 2.53 1.26
C GLY A 174 -11.31 1.91 0.33
N ILE A 175 -11.27 2.20 -0.97
CA ILE A 175 -12.28 1.69 -1.90
C ILE A 175 -11.89 0.30 -2.39
N THR A 176 -12.85 -0.61 -2.36
CA THR A 176 -12.72 -1.96 -2.92
C THR A 176 -13.77 -2.19 -4.00
N GLY A 177 -13.45 -2.98 -5.01
CA GLY A 177 -14.47 -3.54 -5.92
C GLY A 177 -15.03 -4.84 -5.35
N HIS A 178 -15.93 -5.49 -6.11
CA HIS A 178 -16.39 -6.84 -5.80
C HIS A 178 -15.29 -7.87 -6.13
N LEU A 179 -14.30 -8.00 -5.24
CA LEU A 179 -13.09 -8.77 -5.51
C LEU A 179 -13.37 -10.26 -5.80
N ASN A 180 -14.36 -10.86 -5.14
CA ASN A 180 -14.81 -12.23 -5.43
C ASN A 180 -15.28 -12.42 -6.88
N GLN A 181 -16.08 -11.49 -7.40
CA GLN A 181 -16.56 -11.52 -8.79
C GLN A 181 -15.41 -11.29 -9.77
N ILE A 182 -14.50 -10.36 -9.44
CA ILE A 182 -13.29 -10.12 -10.22
C ILE A 182 -12.44 -11.40 -10.32
N VAL A 183 -12.18 -12.07 -9.20
CA VAL A 183 -11.39 -13.31 -9.17
C VAL A 183 -12.06 -14.39 -10.01
N GLU A 184 -13.37 -14.59 -9.85
CA GLU A 184 -14.14 -15.57 -10.61
C GLU A 184 -14.03 -15.34 -12.12
N VAL A 185 -14.24 -14.11 -12.59
CA VAL A 185 -14.16 -13.77 -14.02
C VAL A 185 -12.77 -13.99 -14.58
N VAL A 186 -11.71 -13.65 -13.84
CA VAL A 186 -10.33 -13.84 -14.29
C VAL A 186 -9.99 -15.33 -14.38
N HIS A 187 -10.36 -16.12 -13.38
CA HIS A 187 -10.14 -17.56 -13.37
C HIS A 187 -10.89 -18.29 -14.49
N GLN A 188 -12.11 -17.85 -14.82
CA GLN A 188 -12.87 -18.37 -15.98
C GLN A 188 -12.13 -18.19 -17.31
N HIS A 189 -11.21 -17.23 -17.41
CA HIS A 189 -10.36 -16.98 -18.57
C HIS A 189 -8.96 -17.63 -18.46
N GLY A 190 -8.72 -18.47 -17.45
CA GLY A 190 -7.48 -19.23 -17.32
C GLY A 190 -6.25 -18.40 -16.92
N MET A 191 -6.45 -17.28 -16.22
CA MET A 191 -5.37 -16.43 -15.72
C MET A 191 -5.33 -16.42 -14.19
N PRO A 192 -4.15 -16.25 -13.56
CA PRO A 192 -4.05 -15.99 -12.14
C PRO A 192 -4.35 -14.53 -11.76
N VAL A 193 -4.76 -14.33 -10.51
CA VAL A 193 -5.03 -13.03 -9.89
C VAL A 193 -4.01 -12.73 -8.81
N LEU A 194 -3.35 -11.58 -8.96
CA LEU A 194 -2.41 -11.00 -8.00
C LEU A 194 -3.08 -9.80 -7.33
N VAL A 195 -2.99 -9.65 -6.02
CA VAL A 195 -3.63 -8.53 -5.31
C VAL A 195 -2.59 -7.75 -4.51
N ASP A 196 -2.46 -6.45 -4.81
CA ASP A 196 -1.81 -5.52 -3.91
C ASP A 196 -2.78 -5.15 -2.79
N GLU A 197 -2.63 -5.82 -1.64
CA GLU A 197 -3.43 -5.64 -0.43
C GLU A 197 -2.68 -4.85 0.64
N ALA A 198 -1.80 -3.94 0.20
CA ALA A 198 -0.95 -3.15 1.08
C ALA A 198 -1.73 -2.45 2.20
N HIS A 199 -2.95 -1.96 1.92
CA HIS A 199 -3.78 -1.22 2.88
C HIS A 199 -4.89 -2.06 3.54
N GLY A 200 -5.00 -3.34 3.19
CA GLY A 200 -6.12 -4.22 3.56
C GLY A 200 -5.77 -5.30 4.59
N THR A 201 -4.62 -5.23 5.25
CA THR A 201 -4.13 -6.32 6.11
C THR A 201 -5.07 -6.72 7.25
N HIS A 202 -5.87 -5.78 7.75
CA HIS A 202 -6.81 -5.99 8.84
C HIS A 202 -8.15 -6.63 8.38
N MET A 203 -8.47 -6.55 7.08
CA MET A 203 -9.79 -6.93 6.55
C MET A 203 -10.15 -8.39 6.79
N HIS A 204 -9.16 -9.29 6.77
CA HIS A 204 -9.37 -10.71 7.02
C HIS A 204 -9.93 -11.01 8.42
N PHE A 205 -9.67 -10.12 9.39
CA PHE A 205 -9.84 -10.40 10.83
C PHE A 205 -11.14 -9.86 11.42
N HIS A 206 -12.06 -9.35 10.60
CA HIS A 206 -13.40 -8.93 11.07
C HIS A 206 -14.39 -8.86 9.90
N GLN A 207 -15.61 -9.37 10.09
CA GLN A 207 -16.65 -9.46 9.03
C GLN A 207 -17.24 -8.11 8.60
N GLY A 208 -17.02 -7.06 9.38
CA GLY A 208 -17.44 -5.69 9.06
C GLY A 208 -16.63 -5.01 7.95
N PHE A 209 -15.58 -5.65 7.42
CA PHE A 209 -14.77 -5.11 6.33
C PHE A 209 -15.07 -5.78 4.98
N PRO A 210 -14.66 -5.14 3.87
CA PRO A 210 -14.63 -5.80 2.57
C PRO A 210 -13.83 -7.11 2.60
N VAL A 211 -14.16 -8.01 1.67
CA VAL A 211 -13.49 -9.31 1.56
C VAL A 211 -11.99 -9.14 1.29
N SER A 212 -11.16 -9.89 2.02
CA SER A 212 -9.71 -9.93 1.76
C SER A 212 -9.36 -10.75 0.52
N ALA A 213 -8.16 -10.56 -0.03
CA ALA A 213 -7.72 -11.24 -1.24
C ALA A 213 -7.72 -12.78 -1.11
N MET A 214 -7.24 -13.30 0.03
CA MET A 214 -7.24 -14.74 0.30
C MET A 214 -8.67 -15.30 0.41
N GLN A 215 -9.58 -14.58 1.07
CA GLN A 215 -11.00 -14.97 1.15
C GLN A 215 -11.69 -14.91 -0.21
N ALA A 216 -11.30 -13.98 -1.08
CA ALA A 216 -11.85 -13.84 -2.43
C ALA A 216 -11.31 -14.90 -3.41
N GLY A 217 -10.30 -15.69 -3.02
CA GLY A 217 -9.71 -16.72 -3.88
C GLY A 217 -8.57 -16.23 -4.78
N ALA A 218 -8.01 -15.04 -4.53
CA ALA A 218 -6.83 -14.58 -5.27
C ALA A 218 -5.65 -15.53 -5.06
N ASP A 219 -4.82 -15.69 -6.09
CA ASP A 219 -3.71 -16.65 -6.08
C ASP A 219 -2.53 -16.17 -5.24
N MET A 220 -2.22 -14.87 -5.28
CA MET A 220 -1.24 -14.22 -4.42
C MET A 220 -1.72 -12.86 -3.93
N SER A 221 -1.34 -12.49 -2.70
CA SER A 221 -1.58 -11.17 -2.13
C SER A 221 -0.37 -10.67 -1.36
N ALA A 222 -0.02 -9.39 -1.52
CA ALA A 222 0.99 -8.74 -0.72
C ALA A 222 0.35 -7.68 0.19
N ALA A 223 0.59 -7.77 1.51
CA ALA A 223 -0.10 -6.93 2.49
C ALA A 223 0.89 -6.23 3.46
N SER A 224 0.61 -4.99 3.86
CA SER A 224 1.48 -4.23 4.76
C SER A 224 1.04 -4.37 6.22
N LEU A 225 1.59 -5.34 6.94
CA LEU A 225 1.34 -5.45 8.39
C LEU A 225 1.64 -4.16 9.14
N HIS A 226 2.62 -3.35 8.72
CA HIS A 226 2.93 -2.11 9.41
C HIS A 226 1.90 -0.98 9.21
N LYS A 227 1.06 -1.05 8.17
CA LYS A 227 0.06 -0.01 7.91
C LYS A 227 -1.15 -0.21 8.81
N THR A 228 -1.81 -1.36 8.68
CA THR A 228 -3.06 -1.63 9.42
C THR A 228 -3.00 -2.89 10.29
N GLY A 229 -1.93 -3.67 10.20
CA GLY A 229 -1.75 -4.91 10.98
C GLY A 229 -1.01 -4.74 12.32
N GLY A 230 -0.45 -3.56 12.59
CA GLY A 230 0.17 -3.22 13.87
C GLY A 230 1.64 -3.63 14.05
N SER A 231 2.37 -3.99 12.99
CA SER A 231 3.81 -4.25 13.06
C SER A 231 4.66 -2.99 12.77
N MET A 232 5.99 -3.09 12.84
CA MET A 232 6.89 -1.94 12.62
C MET A 232 7.05 -1.59 11.13
N THR A 233 7.22 -0.31 10.79
CA THR A 233 7.45 0.17 9.41
C THR A 233 8.49 -0.67 8.66
N GLN A 234 8.27 -0.87 7.36
CA GLN A 234 8.98 -1.81 6.45
C GLN A 234 8.54 -3.28 6.56
N SER A 235 7.84 -3.69 7.60
CA SER A 235 7.41 -5.08 7.74
C SER A 235 6.09 -5.36 6.99
N SER A 236 6.01 -6.49 6.31
CA SER A 236 4.94 -6.85 5.37
C SER A 236 4.88 -8.37 5.19
N VAL A 237 3.88 -8.88 4.47
CA VAL A 237 3.70 -10.29 4.18
C VAL A 237 3.37 -10.51 2.71
N LEU A 238 3.79 -11.67 2.20
CA LEU A 238 3.26 -12.25 0.96
C LEU A 238 2.43 -13.48 1.35
N LEU A 239 1.25 -13.60 0.76
CA LEU A 239 0.28 -14.67 1.00
C LEU A 239 0.03 -15.38 -0.32
N LEU A 240 0.01 -16.70 -0.28
CA LEU A 240 -0.30 -17.56 -1.43
C LEU A 240 -1.52 -18.39 -1.08
N ASN A 241 -2.49 -18.40 -1.99
CA ASN A 241 -3.57 -19.35 -1.90
C ASN A 241 -3.20 -20.65 -2.63
N LYS A 242 -3.98 -21.71 -2.41
CA LYS A 242 -3.84 -22.92 -3.23
C LYS A 242 -4.18 -22.56 -4.67
N SER A 243 -3.22 -22.74 -5.55
CA SER A 243 -3.29 -22.32 -6.94
C SER A 243 -2.58 -23.32 -7.83
N ASP A 244 -3.15 -23.60 -9.01
CA ASP A 244 -2.48 -24.39 -10.05
C ASP A 244 -1.43 -23.57 -10.82
N TYR A 245 -1.41 -22.24 -10.64
CA TYR A 245 -0.51 -21.33 -11.34
C TYR A 245 0.83 -21.13 -10.60
N PHE A 246 0.85 -21.26 -9.28
CA PHE A 246 2.02 -20.93 -8.47
C PHE A 246 2.49 -22.09 -7.59
N ASN A 247 3.80 -22.32 -7.62
CA ASN A 247 4.48 -23.23 -6.73
C ASN A 247 5.19 -22.46 -5.61
N ALA A 248 4.90 -22.78 -4.35
CA ALA A 248 5.48 -22.13 -3.18
C ALA A 248 7.03 -22.12 -3.18
N SER A 249 7.66 -23.23 -3.59
CA SER A 249 9.13 -23.31 -3.67
C SER A 249 9.71 -22.38 -4.73
N TYR A 250 9.04 -22.23 -5.87
CA TYR A 250 9.45 -21.26 -6.90
C TYR A 250 9.27 -19.81 -6.42
N VAL A 251 8.15 -19.49 -5.76
CA VAL A 251 7.92 -18.15 -5.21
C VAL A 251 8.98 -17.80 -4.15
N ARG A 252 9.37 -18.75 -3.29
CA ARG A 252 10.50 -18.56 -2.36
C ARG A 252 11.82 -18.27 -3.10
N GLN A 253 12.10 -18.97 -4.20
CA GLN A 253 13.30 -18.70 -5.00
C GLN A 253 13.29 -17.27 -5.57
N VAL A 254 12.14 -16.77 -6.01
CA VAL A 254 11.99 -15.38 -6.48
C VAL A 254 12.17 -14.39 -5.33
N LEU A 255 11.58 -14.65 -4.15
CA LEU A 255 11.77 -13.82 -2.95
C LEU A 255 13.25 -13.67 -2.58
N ASN A 256 14.02 -14.76 -2.70
CA ASN A 256 15.44 -14.78 -2.38
C ASN A 256 16.28 -13.82 -3.25
N LEU A 257 15.76 -13.36 -4.39
CA LEU A 257 16.40 -12.30 -5.19
C LEU A 257 16.34 -10.92 -4.52
N THR A 258 15.37 -10.70 -3.63
CA THR A 258 15.09 -9.41 -3.00
C THR A 258 15.31 -9.39 -1.49
N TYR A 259 15.43 -10.55 -0.84
CA TYR A 259 15.78 -10.61 0.57
C TYR A 259 17.18 -10.09 0.85
N SER A 260 17.31 -9.38 1.97
CA SER A 260 18.62 -9.07 2.55
C SER A 260 19.26 -10.35 3.07
N SER A 261 20.57 -10.52 2.85
CA SER A 261 21.38 -11.57 3.50
C SER A 261 21.61 -11.33 5.00
N SER A 262 21.12 -10.21 5.53
CA SER A 262 21.19 -9.81 6.94
C SER A 262 19.82 -9.22 7.34
N PRO A 263 18.83 -10.07 7.67
CA PRO A 263 17.47 -9.62 7.90
C PRO A 263 17.32 -9.07 9.32
N SER A 264 16.46 -8.05 9.49
CA SER A 264 16.21 -7.50 10.82
C SER A 264 15.27 -8.41 11.63
N TYR A 265 15.81 -9.05 12.67
CA TYR A 265 14.99 -9.85 13.59
C TYR A 265 14.05 -9.01 14.45
N VAL A 266 14.35 -7.72 14.63
CA VAL A 266 13.43 -6.76 15.26
C VAL A 266 12.15 -6.66 14.44
N LEU A 267 12.27 -6.45 13.11
CA LEU A 267 11.12 -6.39 12.22
C LEU A 267 10.39 -7.73 12.14
N LEU A 268 11.12 -8.85 12.02
CA LEU A 268 10.52 -10.18 11.98
C LEU A 268 9.73 -10.52 13.25
N CYS A 269 10.29 -10.24 14.43
CA CYS A 269 9.59 -10.44 15.69
C CYS A 269 8.34 -9.55 15.79
N SER A 270 8.40 -8.32 15.28
CA SER A 270 7.24 -7.42 15.28
C SER A 270 6.07 -8.02 14.48
N MET A 271 6.35 -8.70 13.36
CA MET A 271 5.31 -9.36 12.56
C MET A 271 4.76 -10.61 13.24
N ASP A 272 5.60 -11.44 13.86
CA ASP A 272 5.15 -12.63 14.58
C ASP A 272 4.20 -12.25 15.74
N VAL A 273 4.53 -11.19 16.48
CA VAL A 273 3.66 -10.67 17.55
C VAL A 273 2.40 -9.98 17.00
N ALA A 274 2.51 -9.20 15.93
CA ALA A 274 1.36 -8.55 15.29
C ALA A 274 0.35 -9.57 14.76
N ARG A 275 0.83 -10.64 14.11
CA ARG A 275 -0.01 -11.78 13.69
C ARG A 275 -0.73 -12.40 14.89
N LYS A 276 -0.06 -12.65 16.01
CA LYS A 276 -0.74 -13.17 17.23
C LYS A 276 -1.88 -12.25 17.65
N GLN A 277 -1.65 -10.94 17.70
CA GLN A 277 -2.70 -9.99 18.11
C GLN A 277 -3.89 -10.03 17.16
N LEU A 278 -3.65 -10.00 15.85
CA LEU A 278 -4.71 -10.10 14.84
C LEU A 278 -5.49 -11.42 14.96
N ALA A 279 -4.79 -12.55 15.03
CA ALA A 279 -5.42 -13.87 15.06
C ALA A 279 -6.21 -14.14 16.36
N THR A 280 -5.78 -13.59 17.49
CA THR A 280 -6.39 -13.91 18.80
C THR A 280 -7.33 -12.82 19.32
N ARG A 281 -7.16 -11.58 18.86
CA ARG A 281 -7.89 -10.41 19.35
C ARG A 281 -8.36 -9.45 18.26
N GLY A 282 -8.09 -9.75 16.99
CA GLY A 282 -8.43 -8.89 15.85
C GLY A 282 -9.90 -8.53 15.82
N GLU A 283 -10.80 -9.53 15.91
CA GLU A 283 -12.26 -9.33 15.91
C GLU A 283 -12.70 -8.30 16.97
N GLU A 284 -12.26 -8.48 18.22
CA GLU A 284 -12.62 -7.61 19.35
C GLU A 284 -12.07 -6.18 19.22
N ILE A 285 -10.84 -6.04 18.72
CA ILE A 285 -10.17 -4.74 18.57
C ILE A 285 -10.78 -3.97 17.39
N LEU A 286 -10.98 -4.65 16.27
CA LEU A 286 -11.50 -4.07 15.05
C LEU A 286 -12.99 -3.73 15.15
N GLY A 287 -13.80 -4.54 15.84
CA GLY A 287 -15.20 -4.22 16.10
C GLY A 287 -15.35 -2.91 16.88
N ARG A 288 -14.53 -2.72 17.93
CA ARG A 288 -14.49 -1.45 18.69
C ARG A 288 -14.00 -0.28 17.85
N LEU A 289 -13.02 -0.50 16.97
CA LEU A 289 -12.54 0.51 16.05
C LEU A 289 -13.68 0.97 15.11
N LEU A 290 -14.44 0.04 14.53
CA LEU A 290 -15.58 0.36 13.67
C LEU A 290 -16.64 1.18 14.42
N GLU A 291 -16.99 0.81 15.66
CA GLU A 291 -17.92 1.60 16.49
C GLU A 291 -17.43 3.05 16.70
N MET A 292 -16.15 3.22 17.04
CA MET A 292 -15.54 4.54 17.21
C MET A 292 -15.56 5.36 15.91
N LEU A 293 -15.31 4.71 14.78
CA LEU A 293 -15.23 5.35 13.48
C LEU A 293 -16.60 5.68 12.89
N ASN A 294 -17.64 4.89 13.22
CA ASN A 294 -19.02 5.26 12.90
C ASN A 294 -19.42 6.53 13.67
N TRP A 295 -19.17 6.54 14.99
CA TRP A 295 -19.40 7.74 15.81
C TRP A 295 -18.64 8.96 15.27
N ALA A 296 -17.36 8.82 14.93
CA ALA A 296 -16.56 9.93 14.40
C ALA A 296 -17.14 10.47 13.08
N ARG A 297 -17.64 9.61 12.18
CA ARG A 297 -18.30 10.05 10.95
C ARG A 297 -19.60 10.80 11.21
N GLU A 298 -20.40 10.34 12.18
CA GLU A 298 -21.63 11.03 12.57
C GLU A 298 -21.33 12.44 13.07
N GLU A 299 -20.35 12.59 13.96
CA GLU A 299 -19.92 13.91 14.46
C GLU A 299 -19.39 14.81 13.34
N ILE A 300 -18.53 14.28 12.46
CA ILE A 300 -17.96 15.04 11.33
C ILE A 300 -19.05 15.48 10.35
N ASN A 301 -20.02 14.62 10.05
CA ASN A 301 -21.16 14.96 9.20
C ASN A 301 -22.12 15.97 9.85
N GLY A 302 -22.01 16.19 11.17
CA GLY A 302 -22.68 17.28 11.88
C GLY A 302 -21.96 18.63 11.75
N ILE A 303 -20.71 18.66 11.27
CA ILE A 303 -19.94 19.90 11.07
C ILE A 303 -20.31 20.51 9.72
N GLU A 304 -20.69 21.79 9.74
CA GLU A 304 -21.07 22.53 8.53
C GLU A 304 -19.92 22.55 7.51
N GLY A 305 -20.24 22.25 6.25
CA GLY A 305 -19.29 22.28 5.13
C GLY A 305 -18.35 21.08 5.04
N MET A 306 -18.58 20.03 5.83
CA MET A 306 -17.82 18.78 5.75
C MET A 306 -18.72 17.59 5.38
N PHE A 307 -18.11 16.57 4.79
CA PHE A 307 -18.79 15.31 4.49
C PHE A 307 -17.82 14.13 4.61
N ALA A 308 -18.12 13.20 5.52
CA ALA A 308 -17.42 11.93 5.66
C ALA A 308 -18.29 10.79 5.07
N PRO A 309 -17.89 10.21 3.92
CA PRO A 309 -18.69 9.18 3.27
C PRO A 309 -18.73 7.88 4.08
N THR A 310 -19.83 7.14 3.92
CA THR A 310 -20.11 5.85 4.57
C THR A 310 -20.13 4.71 3.55
N CYS A 311 -20.16 3.47 4.02
CA CYS A 311 -20.40 2.30 3.17
C CYS A 311 -21.66 2.46 2.29
N GLN A 312 -22.74 3.04 2.84
CA GLN A 312 -23.99 3.26 2.11
C GLN A 312 -23.83 4.24 0.94
N TYR A 313 -22.96 5.25 1.10
CA TYR A 313 -22.68 6.20 0.01
C TYR A 313 -22.13 5.48 -1.22
N PHE A 314 -21.11 4.64 -1.04
CA PHE A 314 -20.48 3.93 -2.16
C PHE A 314 -21.39 2.86 -2.76
N ALA A 315 -22.12 2.11 -1.91
CA ALA A 315 -23.09 1.10 -2.37
C ALA A 315 -24.21 1.71 -3.24
N ASN A 316 -24.62 2.96 -2.97
CA ASN A 316 -25.63 3.66 -3.75
C ASN A 316 -25.10 4.22 -5.08
N ASN A 317 -23.78 4.42 -5.20
CA ASN A 317 -23.15 5.09 -6.34
C ASN A 317 -22.31 4.15 -7.21
N GLY A 318 -22.26 2.84 -6.90
CA GLY A 318 -21.61 1.84 -7.73
C GLY A 318 -21.34 0.51 -7.01
N PRO A 319 -20.73 -0.47 -7.71
CA PRO A 319 -20.36 -1.77 -7.14
C PRO A 319 -19.07 -1.67 -6.32
N PHE A 320 -19.06 -0.80 -5.31
CA PHE A 320 -17.90 -0.49 -4.49
C PHE A 320 -18.22 -0.59 -3.00
N TYR A 321 -17.25 -1.08 -2.21
CA TYR A 321 -17.31 -1.05 -0.75
C TYR A 321 -16.22 -0.14 -0.18
N LEU A 322 -16.40 0.25 1.08
CA LEU A 322 -15.48 1.11 1.83
C LEU A 322 -14.83 0.33 2.98
N ASP A 323 -13.51 0.40 3.06
CA ASP A 323 -12.75 0.15 4.27
C ASP A 323 -12.98 1.31 5.26
N GLU A 324 -13.84 1.08 6.25
CA GLU A 324 -14.19 2.13 7.21
C GLU A 324 -13.04 2.54 8.13
N THR A 325 -11.87 1.86 8.12
CA THR A 325 -10.66 2.37 8.79
C THR A 325 -10.08 3.61 8.12
N LYS A 326 -10.50 3.89 6.88
CA LYS A 326 -10.14 5.10 6.12
C LYS A 326 -11.17 6.19 6.42
N LEU A 327 -10.83 7.09 7.34
CA LEU A 327 -11.66 8.22 7.69
C LEU A 327 -11.38 9.36 6.70
N LEU A 328 -12.03 9.26 5.54
CA LEU A 328 -12.03 10.29 4.50
C LEU A 328 -12.99 11.41 4.89
N VAL A 329 -12.57 12.66 4.74
CA VAL A 329 -13.41 13.85 4.96
C VAL A 329 -13.27 14.77 3.77
N ASN A 330 -14.38 14.99 3.07
CA ASN A 330 -14.48 16.02 2.06
C ASN A 330 -14.66 17.38 2.74
N VAL A 331 -13.82 18.34 2.37
CA VAL A 331 -13.75 19.68 2.96
C VAL A 331 -14.08 20.78 1.95
N GLN A 332 -14.47 20.40 0.72
CA GLN A 332 -14.67 21.32 -0.39
C GLN A 332 -15.66 22.45 -0.06
N GLN A 333 -16.70 22.16 0.73
CA GLN A 333 -17.74 23.13 1.05
C GLN A 333 -17.30 24.16 2.10
N LEU A 334 -16.17 23.95 2.80
CA LEU A 334 -15.54 24.98 3.63
C LEU A 334 -14.94 26.11 2.78
N GLY A 335 -14.71 25.85 1.49
CA GLY A 335 -13.95 26.75 0.64
C GLY A 335 -12.45 26.74 0.91
N LEU A 336 -11.96 25.65 1.50
CA LEU A 336 -10.54 25.33 1.70
C LEU A 336 -10.20 24.04 0.96
N THR A 337 -9.00 23.99 0.39
CA THR A 337 -8.44 22.74 -0.15
C THR A 337 -8.09 21.78 0.98
N GLY A 338 -7.98 20.49 0.68
CA GLY A 338 -7.49 19.51 1.67
C GLY A 338 -6.09 19.86 2.16
N TYR A 339 -5.22 20.39 1.30
CA TYR A 339 -3.88 20.85 1.67
C TYR A 339 -3.89 22.00 2.68
N GLU A 340 -4.78 22.98 2.49
CA GLU A 340 -4.94 24.07 3.46
C GLU A 340 -5.43 23.54 4.81
N VAL A 341 -6.39 22.60 4.81
CA VAL A 341 -6.88 21.97 6.04
C VAL A 341 -5.79 21.15 6.73
N GLU A 342 -4.98 20.40 5.98
CA GLU A 342 -3.79 19.69 6.49
C GLU A 342 -2.80 20.63 7.15
N GLU A 343 -2.48 21.76 6.51
CA GLU A 343 -1.57 22.78 7.06
C GLU A 343 -2.12 23.35 8.38
N LEU A 344 -3.42 23.65 8.44
CA LEU A 344 -4.08 24.13 9.67
C LEU A 344 -4.02 23.07 10.78
N LEU A 345 -4.38 21.82 10.48
CA LEU A 345 -4.33 20.71 11.43
C LEU A 345 -2.92 20.54 12.03
N ALA A 346 -1.89 20.56 11.18
CA ALA A 346 -0.52 20.39 11.62
C ALA A 346 0.00 21.60 12.42
N ARG A 347 -0.23 22.82 11.91
CA ARG A 347 0.33 24.06 12.49
C ARG A 347 -0.37 24.47 13.79
N ASP A 348 -1.70 24.47 13.78
CA ASP A 348 -2.50 25.09 14.84
C ASP A 348 -2.97 24.07 15.89
N TYR A 349 -3.09 22.80 15.53
CA TYR A 349 -3.62 21.74 16.41
C TYR A 349 -2.61 20.61 16.68
N ASN A 350 -1.45 20.60 16.00
CA ASN A 350 -0.46 19.53 16.09
C ASN A 350 -1.05 18.14 15.77
N ILE A 351 -1.91 18.09 14.75
CA ILE A 351 -2.55 16.87 14.23
C ILE A 351 -1.94 16.56 12.87
N LEU A 352 -1.39 15.36 12.74
CA LEU A 352 -0.86 14.84 11.48
C LEU A 352 -1.88 13.88 10.89
N ILE A 353 -2.25 14.12 9.63
CA ILE A 353 -3.07 13.22 8.83
C ILE A 353 -2.21 12.49 7.80
N GLU A 354 -2.77 11.48 7.16
CA GLU A 354 -2.02 10.66 6.21
C GLU A 354 -1.89 11.34 4.84
N LEU A 355 -2.99 11.90 4.36
CA LEU A 355 -3.09 12.41 3.00
C LEU A 355 -4.07 13.58 2.94
N ALA A 356 -3.73 14.56 2.13
CA ALA A 356 -4.62 15.57 1.63
C ALA A 356 -4.59 15.58 0.10
N ASP A 357 -5.72 15.93 -0.49
CA ASP A 357 -5.83 16.27 -1.90
C ASP A 357 -6.60 17.60 -2.07
N MET A 358 -7.00 17.94 -3.30
CA MET A 358 -7.71 19.19 -3.57
C MET A 358 -9.03 19.34 -2.78
N TYR A 359 -9.72 18.24 -2.48
CA TYR A 359 -11.07 18.28 -1.91
C TYR A 359 -11.20 17.53 -0.59
N ASN A 360 -10.24 16.66 -0.27
CA ASN A 360 -10.35 15.74 0.85
C ASN A 360 -9.10 15.74 1.72
N ILE A 361 -9.32 15.40 2.97
CA ILE A 361 -8.30 14.93 3.90
C ILE A 361 -8.61 13.48 4.28
N LEU A 362 -7.58 12.71 4.58
CA LEU A 362 -7.70 11.30 4.94
C LEU A 362 -6.87 11.01 6.20
N ALA A 363 -7.55 10.53 7.23
CA ALA A 363 -6.93 9.91 8.38
C ALA A 363 -6.99 8.38 8.23
N ILE A 364 -5.82 7.72 8.30
CA ILE A 364 -5.75 6.25 8.38
C ILE A 364 -5.69 5.86 9.85
N THR A 365 -6.65 5.04 10.26
CA THR A 365 -6.73 4.49 11.62
C THR A 365 -6.29 3.03 11.64
N GLY A 366 -6.12 2.45 12.83
CA GLY A 366 -5.69 1.07 12.98
C GLY A 366 -5.86 0.52 14.39
N LEU A 367 -5.25 -0.64 14.66
CA LEU A 367 -5.44 -1.41 15.91
C LEU A 367 -5.13 -0.64 17.20
N GLY A 368 -4.29 0.40 17.11
CA GLY A 368 -3.86 1.24 18.24
C GLY A 368 -4.64 2.54 18.42
N GLU A 369 -5.71 2.75 17.66
CA GLU A 369 -6.49 3.99 17.69
C GLU A 369 -7.15 4.24 19.06
N GLN A 370 -7.27 5.50 19.44
CA GLN A 370 -7.87 5.90 20.71
C GLN A 370 -8.94 6.96 20.50
N ARG A 371 -10.06 6.83 21.23
CA ARG A 371 -11.19 7.77 21.18
C ARG A 371 -10.76 9.23 21.36
N LYS A 372 -9.83 9.50 22.29
CA LYS A 372 -9.31 10.84 22.55
C LYS A 372 -8.62 11.51 21.35
N TYR A 373 -8.02 10.71 20.45
CA TYR A 373 -7.38 11.24 19.24
C TYR A 373 -8.44 11.63 18.20
N LEU A 374 -9.48 10.81 18.04
CA LEU A 374 -10.64 11.15 17.21
C LEU A 374 -11.40 12.37 17.75
N GLU A 375 -11.59 12.48 19.07
CA GLU A 375 -12.18 13.66 19.71
C GLU A 375 -11.38 14.93 19.42
N ALA A 376 -10.04 14.88 19.57
CA ALA A 376 -9.18 16.01 19.24
C ALA A 376 -9.27 16.41 17.76
N PHE A 377 -9.31 15.42 16.86
CA PHE A 377 -9.47 15.64 15.43
C PHE A 377 -10.81 16.31 15.09
N ILE A 378 -11.93 15.79 15.61
CA ILE A 378 -13.27 16.34 15.40
C ILE A 378 -13.36 17.78 15.93
N HIS A 379 -12.82 18.05 17.12
CA HIS A 379 -12.80 19.41 17.68
C HIS A 379 -12.00 20.39 16.82
N ALA A 380 -10.85 19.98 16.29
CA ALA A 380 -10.06 20.79 15.38
C ALA A 380 -10.83 21.07 14.08
N LEU A 381 -11.46 20.07 13.50
CA LEU A 381 -12.31 20.23 12.30
C LEU A 381 -13.46 21.20 12.54
N ALA A 382 -14.15 21.10 13.67
CA ALA A 382 -15.24 22.01 14.02
C ALA A 382 -14.76 23.46 14.23
N ASP A 383 -13.56 23.64 14.79
CA ASP A 383 -12.95 24.97 14.94
C ASP A 383 -12.50 25.56 13.59
N ILE A 384 -11.92 24.75 12.70
CA ILE A 384 -11.56 25.15 11.33
C ILE A 384 -12.82 25.58 10.56
N SER A 385 -13.89 24.79 10.62
CA SER A 385 -15.16 25.11 9.96
C SER A 385 -15.72 26.47 10.40
N ARG A 386 -15.69 26.78 11.71
CA ARG A 386 -16.15 28.07 12.25
C ARG A 386 -15.35 29.28 11.75
N HIS A 387 -14.09 29.11 11.36
CA HIS A 387 -13.21 30.19 10.91
C HIS A 387 -13.00 30.22 9.39
N ALA A 388 -13.47 29.21 8.66
CA ALA A 388 -13.35 29.14 7.22
C ALA A 388 -14.15 30.28 6.56
N GLN A 389 -13.45 31.17 5.84
CA GLN A 389 -14.09 32.20 5.04
C GLN A 389 -14.33 31.63 3.65
N GLY A 390 -15.54 31.09 3.41
CA GLY A 390 -15.92 30.37 2.21
C GLY A 390 -15.49 31.02 0.91
N ARG A 391 -14.38 30.53 0.33
CA ARG A 391 -13.97 30.83 -1.04
C ARG A 391 -14.46 29.70 -1.94
N ARG A 392 -14.96 30.03 -3.12
CA ARG A 392 -15.35 28.99 -4.07
C ARG A 392 -14.09 28.40 -4.70
N ILE A 393 -13.75 27.16 -4.36
CA ILE A 393 -12.67 26.42 -5.02
C ILE A 393 -13.12 26.10 -6.44
N ASN A 394 -12.33 26.47 -7.44
CA ASN A 394 -12.59 26.08 -8.82
C ASN A 394 -12.48 24.57 -8.92
N LYS A 395 -13.56 23.91 -9.39
CA LYS A 395 -13.55 22.46 -9.58
C LYS A 395 -12.52 22.10 -10.66
N ILE A 396 -11.39 21.57 -10.26
CA ILE A 396 -10.48 20.84 -11.12
C ILE A 396 -11.16 19.51 -11.44
N GLN A 397 -11.59 19.32 -12.69
CA GLN A 397 -12.07 18.01 -13.11
C GLN A 397 -10.95 16.99 -12.89
N SER A 398 -11.29 15.85 -12.28
CA SER A 398 -10.41 14.69 -12.24
C SER A 398 -10.19 14.20 -13.67
N ILE A 399 -9.05 14.56 -14.26
CA ILE A 399 -8.76 14.20 -15.64
C ILE A 399 -8.34 12.74 -15.67
N ARG A 400 -9.10 11.91 -16.38
CA ARG A 400 -8.68 10.55 -16.73
C ARG A 400 -7.63 10.63 -17.83
N PHE A 401 -6.35 10.56 -17.45
CA PHE A 401 -5.29 10.47 -18.43
C PHE A 401 -5.19 9.05 -18.98
N ASN A 402 -5.16 8.95 -20.31
CA ASN A 402 -4.80 7.73 -21.05
C ASN A 402 -3.54 8.01 -21.88
N PRO A 403 -2.35 8.11 -21.26
CA PRO A 403 -1.12 8.31 -22.01
C PRO A 403 -0.90 7.14 -22.97
N VAL A 404 -0.42 7.44 -24.18
CA VAL A 404 -0.08 6.41 -25.16
C VAL A 404 1.22 5.74 -24.72
N VAL A 405 1.18 4.42 -24.51
CA VAL A 405 2.36 3.60 -24.23
C VAL A 405 3.09 3.36 -25.55
N THR A 406 4.32 3.88 -25.68
CA THR A 406 5.14 3.71 -26.89
C THR A 406 6.16 2.59 -26.77
N MET A 407 6.60 2.29 -25.54
CA MET A 407 7.53 1.21 -25.24
C MET A 407 7.34 0.73 -23.80
N PRO A 408 7.77 -0.50 -23.47
CA PRO A 408 7.69 -1.03 -22.12
C PRO A 408 8.52 -0.21 -21.11
N PRO A 409 8.10 -0.11 -19.83
CA PRO A 409 8.82 0.65 -18.80
C PRO A 409 10.29 0.24 -18.65
N ARG A 410 10.60 -1.06 -18.76
CA ARG A 410 11.97 -1.57 -18.70
C ARG A 410 12.84 -1.00 -19.82
N GLU A 411 12.31 -0.96 -21.04
CA GLU A 411 13.07 -0.45 -22.19
C GLU A 411 13.35 1.06 -22.03
N ALA A 412 12.32 1.83 -21.68
CA ALA A 412 12.46 3.26 -21.41
C ALA A 412 13.46 3.55 -20.28
N PHE A 413 13.45 2.74 -19.22
CA PHE A 413 14.38 2.87 -18.10
C PHE A 413 15.86 2.74 -18.54
N TYR A 414 16.19 1.83 -19.46
CA TYR A 414 17.58 1.63 -19.91
C TYR A 414 17.99 2.49 -21.12
N ARG A 415 17.06 3.13 -21.81
CA ARG A 415 17.38 4.02 -22.93
C ARG A 415 18.09 5.30 -22.47
N ASN A 416 18.85 5.88 -23.38
CA ASN A 416 19.49 7.19 -23.20
C ASN A 416 18.42 8.29 -23.12
N LYS A 417 18.64 9.25 -22.22
CA LYS A 417 17.67 10.31 -21.90
C LYS A 417 18.29 11.70 -22.07
N LYS A 418 17.47 12.70 -22.36
CA LYS A 418 17.85 14.12 -22.37
C LYS A 418 16.87 14.90 -21.47
N PRO A 419 17.33 15.93 -20.73
CA PRO A 419 16.42 16.84 -20.05
C PRO A 419 15.73 17.76 -21.07
N VAL A 420 14.42 17.96 -20.92
CA VAL A 420 13.61 18.90 -21.70
C VAL A 420 12.76 19.71 -20.73
N ALA A 421 12.60 21.01 -20.97
CA ALA A 421 11.73 21.85 -20.15
C ALA A 421 10.30 21.28 -20.14
N LEU A 422 9.62 21.27 -18.99
CA LEU A 422 8.29 20.68 -18.84
C LEU A 422 7.32 21.23 -19.92
N GLU A 423 7.36 22.54 -20.16
CA GLU A 423 6.54 23.24 -21.15
C GLU A 423 6.78 22.78 -22.59
N GLN A 424 7.97 22.24 -22.88
CA GLN A 424 8.41 21.82 -24.21
C GLN A 424 8.34 20.30 -24.38
N SER A 425 7.92 19.58 -23.35
CA SER A 425 7.91 18.10 -23.33
C SER A 425 6.67 17.48 -23.99
N ALA A 426 5.70 18.29 -24.43
CA ALA A 426 4.50 17.79 -25.10
C ALA A 426 4.85 16.99 -26.36
N GLY A 427 4.36 15.75 -26.45
CA GLY A 427 4.63 14.81 -27.54
C GLY A 427 5.90 13.98 -27.38
N GLU A 428 6.76 14.29 -26.40
CA GLU A 428 7.97 13.51 -26.12
C GLU A 428 7.63 12.24 -25.32
N VAL A 429 8.47 11.20 -25.46
CA VAL A 429 8.35 9.96 -24.68
C VAL A 429 9.07 10.14 -23.35
N SER A 430 8.33 9.97 -22.24
CA SER A 430 8.89 10.11 -20.90
C SER A 430 9.96 9.05 -20.63
N GLY A 431 11.12 9.49 -20.17
CA GLY A 431 12.22 8.65 -19.69
C GLY A 431 12.22 8.46 -18.17
N GLU A 432 11.30 9.10 -17.45
CA GLU A 432 11.11 8.97 -16.00
C GLU A 432 9.61 8.94 -15.63
N MET A 433 9.30 8.77 -14.34
CA MET A 433 7.92 8.82 -13.86
C MET A 433 7.63 10.21 -13.31
N ILE A 434 6.44 10.74 -13.60
CA ILE A 434 5.93 11.97 -12.97
C ILE A 434 4.73 11.57 -12.13
N MET A 435 4.85 11.68 -10.80
CA MET A 435 3.88 11.13 -9.86
C MET A 435 3.35 12.18 -8.89
N VAL A 436 2.08 12.04 -8.53
CA VAL A 436 1.47 12.77 -7.40
C VAL A 436 1.77 12.00 -6.10
N TYR A 437 2.23 12.70 -5.06
CA TYR A 437 2.56 12.08 -3.78
C TYR A 437 2.06 12.90 -2.58
N PRO A 438 1.48 12.26 -1.55
CA PRO A 438 1.03 10.86 -1.52
C PRO A 438 -0.17 10.63 -2.48
N PRO A 439 -0.43 9.39 -2.96
CA PRO A 439 0.19 8.13 -2.56
C PRO A 439 1.32 7.63 -3.48
N GLY A 440 1.72 8.39 -4.51
CA GLY A 440 2.74 7.95 -5.47
C GLY A 440 2.17 7.22 -6.68
N ILE A 441 1.10 7.77 -7.26
CA ILE A 441 0.48 7.29 -8.51
C ILE A 441 1.06 8.10 -9.68
N PRO A 442 1.56 7.44 -10.74
CA PRO A 442 2.06 8.15 -11.92
C PRO A 442 0.95 8.80 -12.74
N LEU A 443 1.14 10.10 -13.04
CA LEU A 443 0.45 10.79 -14.12
C LEU A 443 0.99 10.30 -15.46
N VAL A 444 2.32 10.21 -15.56
CA VAL A 444 3.08 9.65 -16.69
C VAL A 444 4.08 8.64 -16.17
N SER A 445 4.15 7.49 -16.82
CA SER A 445 5.17 6.48 -16.60
C SER A 445 6.23 6.48 -17.68
N MET A 446 7.35 5.80 -17.41
CA MET A 446 8.43 5.64 -18.39
C MET A 446 7.93 4.90 -19.63
N GLY A 447 8.22 5.44 -20.81
CA GLY A 447 7.79 4.89 -22.10
C GLY A 447 6.43 5.43 -22.58
N GLU A 448 5.80 6.33 -21.83
CA GLU A 448 4.54 6.97 -22.22
C GLU A 448 4.76 8.36 -22.81
N ILE A 449 3.86 8.78 -23.70
CA ILE A 449 3.87 10.14 -24.27
C ILE A 449 3.37 11.15 -23.23
N ILE A 450 4.15 12.21 -23.02
CA ILE A 450 3.73 13.37 -22.23
C ILE A 450 2.80 14.23 -23.09
N THR A 451 1.56 14.46 -22.65
CA THR A 451 0.59 15.29 -23.39
C THR A 451 0.47 16.69 -22.79
N SER A 452 -0.02 17.65 -23.58
CA SER A 452 -0.27 19.03 -23.10
C SER A 452 -1.20 19.08 -21.90
N ASP A 453 -2.26 18.26 -21.89
CA ASP A 453 -3.22 18.20 -20.78
C ASP A 453 -2.56 17.77 -19.46
N ILE A 454 -1.57 16.86 -19.54
CA ILE A 454 -0.81 16.41 -18.37
C ILE A 454 0.10 17.52 -17.86
N ILE A 455 0.75 18.26 -18.76
CA ILE A 455 1.60 19.42 -18.41
C ILE A 455 0.75 20.48 -17.69
N ASP A 456 -0.42 20.81 -18.22
CA ASP A 456 -1.32 21.79 -17.62
C ASP A 456 -1.82 21.35 -16.24
N TYR A 457 -2.05 20.05 -16.05
CA TYR A 457 -2.43 19.49 -14.77
C TYR A 457 -1.28 19.52 -13.75
N ILE A 458 -0.07 19.18 -14.16
CA ILE A 458 1.14 19.29 -13.32
C ILE A 458 1.32 20.74 -12.83
N LYS A 459 1.15 21.73 -13.70
CA LYS A 459 1.25 23.15 -13.33
C LYS A 459 0.24 23.55 -12.26
N LYS A 460 -1.03 23.14 -12.41
CA LYS A 460 -2.07 23.37 -11.40
C LYS A 460 -1.72 22.74 -10.06
N LEU A 461 -1.23 21.50 -10.07
CA LEU A 461 -0.79 20.83 -8.84
C LEU A 461 0.37 21.58 -8.17
N LYS A 462 1.31 22.14 -8.94
CA LYS A 462 2.40 22.98 -8.41
C LYS A 462 1.88 24.28 -7.78
N GLU A 463 0.87 24.93 -8.38
CA GLU A 463 0.24 26.13 -7.84
C GLU A 463 -0.41 25.88 -6.47
N GLU A 464 -1.00 24.69 -6.30
CA GLU A 464 -1.65 24.24 -5.07
C GLU A 464 -0.67 23.59 -4.07
N LYS A 465 0.65 23.72 -4.31
CA LYS A 465 1.73 23.17 -3.48
C LYS A 465 1.65 21.65 -3.26
N CYS A 466 1.00 20.93 -4.16
CA CYS A 466 0.97 19.47 -4.15
C CYS A 466 2.40 18.93 -4.31
N THR A 467 2.76 17.91 -3.53
CA THR A 467 4.06 17.27 -3.66
C THR A 467 4.07 16.35 -4.89
N LEU A 468 4.98 16.65 -5.81
CA LEU A 468 5.23 15.84 -6.99
C LEU A 468 6.60 15.15 -6.86
N GLN A 469 6.70 13.91 -7.33
CA GLN A 469 7.91 13.09 -7.21
C GLN A 469 8.15 12.24 -8.46
N GLY A 470 9.33 11.61 -8.51
CA GLY A 470 9.69 10.63 -9.55
C GLY A 470 10.62 11.16 -10.64
N THR A 471 10.80 12.48 -10.68
CA THR A 471 11.64 13.18 -11.65
C THR A 471 13.05 13.40 -11.13
N ALA A 472 14.02 13.47 -12.04
CA ALA A 472 15.41 13.81 -11.71
C ALA A 472 15.54 15.26 -11.21
N ASP A 473 14.71 16.18 -11.73
CA ASP A 473 14.56 17.53 -11.18
C ASP A 473 13.42 17.54 -10.14
N PRO A 474 13.71 17.74 -8.84
CA PRO A 474 12.69 17.76 -7.80
C PRO A 474 11.66 18.88 -7.94
N ARG A 475 11.97 19.94 -8.71
CA ARG A 475 11.03 21.05 -8.97
C ARG A 475 10.18 20.83 -10.22
N ILE A 476 10.50 19.81 -11.03
CA ILE A 476 9.80 19.51 -12.28
C ILE A 476 9.77 20.74 -13.20
N GLU A 477 10.90 21.43 -13.34
CA GLU A 477 11.11 22.43 -14.39
C GLU A 477 11.62 21.74 -15.66
N TYR A 478 12.39 20.66 -15.48
CA TYR A 478 12.85 19.78 -16.54
C TYR A 478 12.40 18.35 -16.28
N VAL A 479 12.06 17.65 -17.36
CA VAL A 479 11.73 16.22 -17.35
C VAL A 479 12.68 15.46 -18.26
N MET A 480 13.07 14.27 -17.84
CA MET A 480 13.91 13.38 -18.66
C MET A 480 13.04 12.70 -19.70
N VAL A 481 13.34 12.92 -20.98
CA VAL A 481 12.68 12.25 -22.12
C VAL A 481 13.64 11.36 -22.87
N ILE A 482 13.12 10.36 -23.58
CA ILE A 482 13.92 9.44 -24.40
C ILE A 482 14.57 10.22 -25.56
N LYS A 483 15.84 9.91 -25.86
CA LYS A 483 16.58 10.49 -26.99
C LYS A 483 16.17 9.91 -28.35
#